data_AF-A0A0W8DGZ4-F1
#
_entry.id   AF-A0A0W8DGZ4-F1
#
_cell.length_a   1.000
_cell.length_b   1.000
_cell.length_c   1.000
_cell.angle_alpha   90.00
_cell.angle_beta   90.00
_cell.angle_gamma   90.00
#
_symmetry.space_group_name_H-M   'P 1'
#
loop_
_entity.id
_entity.type
_entity.pdbx_description
1 polymer ?
#
loop_
_entity_poly.entity_id
_entity_poly.type
_entity_poly.pdbx_seq_one_letter_code
_entity_poly.pdbx_strand_id
1 'polypeptide(L)'
;MPNVQVSSNVSSAGVDKVKVMAAISKALATALDKSEQVVMVHLNLDMPMLFQASDACYHHAVRHVTSNVPKSNVDVPTALRALSKALSEALGKPEAYVMVQLDLDTPMIFQASDAPCAFIQIRSIGRIGPDLNPKTAASLTTMAAEALKIPADRIFLNLDDVDAANWAMAGNTIG
;
A
#
# COMPACT_ATOMS: atom_id res chain seq x y z
N MET A 1 -14.23 0.14 17.56
CA MET A 1 -14.41 1.33 16.69
C MET A 1 -13.82 0.99 15.34
N PRO A 2 -14.61 0.95 14.25
CA PRO A 2 -14.07 0.77 12.91
C PRO A 2 -13.09 1.91 12.57
N ASN A 3 -11.89 1.55 12.15
CA ASN A 3 -10.86 2.48 11.67
C ASN A 3 -10.72 2.27 10.16
N VAL A 4 -10.88 3.34 9.39
CA VAL A 4 -10.73 3.32 7.93
C VAL A 4 -9.65 4.30 7.53
N GLN A 5 -8.63 3.78 6.86
CA GLN A 5 -7.58 4.57 6.23
C GLN A 5 -7.80 4.60 4.72
N VAL A 6 -8.00 5.80 4.18
CA VAL A 6 -8.11 6.05 2.74
C VAL A 6 -6.87 6.79 2.30
N SER A 7 -6.12 6.20 1.37
CA SER A 7 -4.96 6.81 0.73
C SER A 7 -5.25 7.07 -0.75
N SER A 8 -4.88 8.25 -1.25
CA SER A 8 -5.12 8.65 -2.63
C SER A 8 -3.97 9.48 -3.21
N ASN A 9 -3.74 9.33 -4.51
CA ASN A 9 -2.85 10.17 -5.31
C ASN A 9 -3.53 11.46 -5.81
N VAL A 10 -4.82 11.65 -5.48
CA VAL A 10 -5.52 12.91 -5.73
C VAL A 10 -4.86 14.02 -4.92
N SER A 11 -4.67 15.18 -5.56
CA SER A 11 -4.06 16.31 -4.87
C SER A 11 -4.95 16.83 -3.75
N SER A 12 -4.36 17.21 -2.61
CA SER A 12 -5.13 17.86 -1.56
C SER A 12 -5.54 19.30 -1.89
N ALA A 13 -4.94 19.91 -2.91
CA ALA A 13 -5.30 21.25 -3.35
C ALA A 13 -6.74 21.27 -3.91
N GLY A 14 -7.63 21.99 -3.22
CA GLY A 14 -9.04 22.12 -3.62
C GLY A 14 -9.97 21.01 -3.11
N VAL A 15 -9.46 20.04 -2.36
CA VAL A 15 -10.29 19.01 -1.71
C VAL A 15 -10.74 19.48 -0.33
N ASP A 16 -12.04 19.59 -0.13
CA ASP A 16 -12.62 19.77 1.21
C ASP A 16 -12.50 18.47 2.00
N LYS A 17 -11.37 18.33 2.69
CA LYS A 17 -11.03 17.13 3.48
C LYS A 17 -12.10 16.82 4.52
N VAL A 18 -12.71 17.83 5.14
CA VAL A 18 -13.74 17.65 6.18
C VAL A 18 -15.00 17.06 5.57
N LYS A 19 -15.44 17.60 4.44
CA LYS A 19 -16.61 17.08 3.71
C LYS A 19 -16.40 15.66 3.19
N VAL A 20 -15.20 15.35 2.67
CA VAL A 20 -14.85 13.99 2.22
C VAL A 20 -14.83 13.00 3.39
N MET A 21 -14.17 13.36 4.50
CA MET A 21 -14.12 12.50 5.69
C MET A 21 -15.53 12.29 6.29
N ALA A 22 -16.37 13.32 6.33
CA ALA A 22 -17.77 13.21 6.77
C ALA A 22 -18.59 12.28 5.86
N ALA A 23 -18.42 12.38 4.54
CA ALA A 23 -19.08 11.49 3.59
C ALA A 23 -18.65 10.03 3.75
N ILE A 24 -17.35 9.77 3.92
CA ILE A 24 -16.81 8.42 4.16
C ILE A 24 -17.32 7.86 5.50
N SER A 25 -17.29 8.66 6.56
CA SER A 25 -17.78 8.26 7.89
C SER A 25 -19.25 7.84 7.82
N LYS A 26 -20.10 8.67 7.20
CA LYS A 26 -21.53 8.39 7.01
C LYS A 26 -21.79 7.13 6.19
N ALA A 27 -21.07 6.95 5.08
CA ALA A 27 -21.19 5.75 4.25
C ALA A 27 -20.81 4.48 5.03
N LEU A 28 -19.72 4.52 5.80
CA LEU A 28 -19.26 3.38 6.58
C LEU A 28 -20.18 3.08 7.77
N ALA A 29 -20.63 4.11 8.48
CA ALA A 29 -21.61 3.98 9.56
C ALA A 29 -22.88 3.27 9.07
N THR A 30 -23.34 3.64 7.87
CA THR A 30 -24.50 3.01 7.21
C THR A 30 -24.22 1.56 6.81
N ALA A 31 -23.05 1.29 6.21
CA ALA A 31 -22.68 -0.07 5.77
C ALA A 31 -22.46 -1.05 6.94
N LEU A 32 -22.06 -0.55 8.10
CA LEU A 32 -21.77 -1.36 9.29
C LEU A 32 -22.91 -1.39 10.33
N ASP A 33 -24.06 -0.75 10.04
CA ASP A 33 -25.17 -0.56 10.97
C ASP A 33 -24.72 0.00 12.34
N LYS A 34 -23.88 1.04 12.30
CA LYS A 34 -23.27 1.67 13.47
C LYS A 34 -23.46 3.18 13.47
N SER A 35 -23.39 3.81 14.65
CA SER A 35 -23.39 5.27 14.78
C SER A 35 -22.13 5.91 14.17
N GLU A 36 -22.28 7.05 13.49
CA GLU A 36 -21.17 7.85 12.97
C GLU A 36 -20.17 8.28 14.05
N GLN A 37 -20.60 8.35 15.33
CA GLN A 37 -19.76 8.77 16.46
C GLN A 37 -18.68 7.75 16.85
N VAL A 38 -18.67 6.55 16.27
CA VAL A 38 -17.68 5.49 16.56
C VAL A 38 -16.77 5.13 15.39
N VAL A 39 -16.83 5.90 14.29
CA VAL A 39 -16.02 5.70 13.08
C VAL A 39 -14.85 6.68 13.06
N MET A 40 -13.62 6.15 12.97
CA MET A 40 -12.41 6.95 12.79
C MET A 40 -11.98 6.87 11.32
N VAL A 41 -11.82 8.02 10.66
CA VAL A 41 -11.41 8.12 9.24
C VAL A 41 -10.07 8.85 9.15
N HIS A 42 -9.06 8.19 8.57
CA HIS A 42 -7.80 8.80 8.20
C HIS A 42 -7.76 8.99 6.68
N LEU A 43 -7.61 10.23 6.22
CA LEU A 43 -7.53 10.58 4.79
C LEU A 43 -6.13 11.11 4.44
N ASN A 44 -5.37 10.31 3.69
CA ASN A 44 -4.03 10.67 3.21
C ASN A 44 -4.10 10.98 1.71
N LEU A 45 -3.91 12.25 1.35
CA LEU A 45 -3.89 12.74 -0.03
C LEU A 45 -2.46 13.07 -0.48
N ASP A 46 -2.27 13.34 -1.78
CA ASP A 46 -0.96 13.58 -2.40
C ASP A 46 0.02 12.40 -2.24
N MET A 47 -0.53 11.19 -2.02
CA MET A 47 0.25 9.98 -1.85
C MET A 47 0.62 9.40 -3.22
N PRO A 48 1.91 9.23 -3.53
CA PRO A 48 2.29 8.56 -4.76
C PRO A 48 1.74 7.14 -4.81
N MET A 49 0.83 6.90 -5.76
CA MET A 49 0.26 5.58 -6.03
C MET A 49 0.35 5.27 -7.51
N LEU A 50 0.69 4.02 -7.83
CA LEU A 50 0.67 3.48 -9.17
C LEU A 50 -0.27 2.29 -9.21
N PHE A 51 -1.22 2.34 -10.14
CA PHE A 51 -2.11 1.26 -10.48
C PHE A 51 -2.22 1.21 -12.00
N GLN A 52 -1.83 0.10 -12.61
CA GLN A 52 -2.09 -0.17 -14.01
C GLN A 52 -3.31 -1.08 -14.05
N ALA A 53 -4.33 -0.82 -14.85
CA ALA A 53 -5.49 -1.68 -14.98
C ALA A 53 -5.70 -2.04 -16.46
N SER A 54 -5.92 -3.32 -16.74
CA SER A 54 -6.43 -3.84 -18.01
C SER A 54 -7.20 -5.15 -17.77
N ASP A 55 -8.20 -5.42 -18.61
CA ASP A 55 -9.27 -6.40 -18.38
C ASP A 55 -8.85 -7.84 -17.97
N ALA A 56 -9.66 -8.38 -17.03
CA ALA A 56 -9.87 -9.77 -16.55
C ALA A 56 -8.70 -10.70 -16.08
N CYS A 57 -8.58 -10.88 -14.74
CA CYS A 57 -8.46 -12.14 -13.96
C CYS A 57 -8.24 -11.87 -12.45
N TYR A 58 -8.91 -12.65 -11.60
CA TYR A 58 -9.12 -12.50 -10.14
C TYR A 58 -7.88 -12.56 -9.21
N HIS A 59 -6.84 -11.75 -9.42
CA HIS A 59 -5.62 -11.83 -8.60
C HIS A 59 -5.07 -10.46 -8.20
N HIS A 60 -5.58 -9.88 -7.12
CA HIS A 60 -5.16 -8.56 -6.65
C HIS A 60 -4.01 -8.63 -5.64
N ALA A 61 -3.12 -7.63 -5.70
CA ALA A 61 -2.10 -7.40 -4.69
C ALA A 61 -1.90 -5.89 -4.46
N VAL A 62 -1.84 -5.48 -3.19
CA VAL A 62 -1.48 -4.12 -2.80
C VAL A 62 -0.18 -4.16 -2.02
N ARG A 63 0.76 -3.32 -2.41
CA ARG A 63 1.96 -3.04 -1.66
C ARG A 63 1.94 -1.60 -1.14
N HIS A 64 2.20 -1.45 0.14
CA HIS A 64 2.42 -0.17 0.78
C HIS A 64 3.86 -0.11 1.31
N VAL A 65 4.64 0.86 0.84
CA VAL A 65 6.00 1.10 1.31
C VAL A 65 6.01 2.41 2.08
N THR A 66 6.50 2.39 3.32
CA THR A 66 6.69 3.58 4.15
C THR A 66 8.17 3.73 4.48
N SER A 67 8.71 4.93 4.31
CA SER A 67 10.13 5.21 4.57
C SER A 67 10.34 6.63 5.08
N ASN A 68 11.40 6.82 5.89
CA ASN A 68 11.88 8.13 6.34
C ASN A 68 12.81 8.81 5.33
N VAL A 69 13.06 8.20 4.17
CA VAL A 69 13.87 8.81 3.11
C VAL A 69 13.16 10.06 2.57
N PRO A 70 13.89 11.18 2.37
CA PRO A 70 13.31 12.39 1.83
C PRO A 70 12.74 12.21 0.41
N LYS A 71 11.54 12.73 0.13
CA LYS A 71 10.95 12.71 -1.23
C LYS A 71 11.87 13.33 -2.28
N SER A 72 12.66 14.35 -1.92
CA SER A 72 13.62 15.00 -2.81
C SER A 72 14.73 14.09 -3.33
N ASN A 73 14.98 12.97 -2.64
CA ASN A 73 16.09 12.06 -2.94
C ASN A 73 15.66 10.86 -3.81
N VAL A 74 14.36 10.75 -4.09
CA VAL A 74 13.76 9.60 -4.78
C VAL A 74 13.02 10.11 -6.02
N ASP A 75 13.34 9.53 -7.18
CA ASP A 75 12.48 9.65 -8.36
C ASP A 75 11.23 8.78 -8.15
N VAL A 76 10.21 9.39 -7.57
CA VAL A 76 8.98 8.71 -7.14
C VAL A 76 8.29 7.96 -8.29
N PRO A 77 8.06 8.55 -9.49
CA PRO A 77 7.51 7.81 -10.63
C PRO A 77 8.34 6.58 -11.03
N THR A 78 9.67 6.71 -11.08
CA THR A 78 10.56 5.59 -11.45
C THR A 78 10.56 4.51 -10.38
N ALA A 79 10.63 4.89 -9.10
CA ALA A 79 10.54 3.98 -7.97
C ALA A 79 9.22 3.21 -7.97
N LEU A 80 8.07 3.88 -8.15
CA LEU A 80 6.76 3.22 -8.21
C LEU A 80 6.68 2.17 -9.32
N ARG A 81 7.19 2.46 -10.51
CA ARG A 81 7.22 1.49 -11.63
C ARG A 81 8.12 0.30 -11.32
N ALA A 82 9.30 0.54 -10.74
CA ALA A 82 10.20 -0.53 -10.32
C ALA A 82 9.57 -1.42 -9.24
N LEU A 83 8.95 -0.80 -8.23
CA LEU A 83 8.28 -1.51 -7.13
C LEU A 83 7.07 -2.34 -7.64
N SER A 84 6.33 -1.83 -8.63
CA SER A 84 5.19 -2.47 -9.27
C SER A 84 5.62 -3.71 -10.06
N LYS A 85 6.59 -3.55 -10.97
CA LYS A 85 7.15 -4.65 -11.75
C LYS A 85 7.74 -5.75 -10.86
N ALA A 86 8.53 -5.37 -9.85
CA ALA A 86 9.12 -6.34 -8.93
C ALA A 86 8.07 -7.11 -8.13
N LEU A 87 6.96 -6.48 -7.72
CA LEU A 87 5.88 -7.17 -7.02
C LEU A 87 5.13 -8.13 -7.93
N SER A 88 4.83 -7.70 -9.15
CA SER A 88 4.24 -8.51 -10.22
C SER A 88 5.06 -9.79 -10.47
N GLU A 89 6.37 -9.65 -10.67
CA GLU A 89 7.29 -10.77 -10.88
C GLU A 89 7.42 -11.67 -9.64
N ALA A 90 7.51 -11.09 -8.44
CA ALA A 90 7.68 -11.83 -7.20
C ALA A 90 6.45 -12.65 -6.82
N LEU A 91 5.24 -12.17 -7.13
CA LEU A 91 3.98 -12.88 -6.88
C LEU A 91 3.50 -13.71 -8.08
N GLY A 92 4.12 -13.54 -9.25
CA GLY A 92 3.66 -14.16 -10.50
C GLY A 92 2.26 -13.69 -10.92
N LYS A 93 1.93 -12.42 -10.66
CA LYS A 93 0.64 -11.81 -10.96
C LYS A 93 0.81 -10.78 -12.07
N PRO A 94 -0.18 -10.57 -12.95
CA PRO A 94 -0.09 -9.50 -13.94
C PRO A 94 0.02 -8.14 -13.24
N GLU A 95 0.88 -7.26 -13.75
CA GLU A 95 1.09 -5.91 -13.20
C GLU A 95 -0.21 -5.09 -13.18
N ALA A 96 -1.15 -5.41 -14.08
CA ALA A 96 -2.50 -4.85 -14.15
C ALA A 96 -3.38 -5.07 -12.89
N TYR A 97 -2.94 -5.91 -11.96
CA TYR A 97 -3.64 -6.18 -10.70
C TYR A 97 -2.81 -5.83 -9.47
N VAL A 98 -1.66 -5.20 -9.70
CA VAL A 98 -0.76 -4.73 -8.68
C VAL A 98 -1.00 -3.25 -8.46
N MET A 99 -1.25 -2.90 -7.20
CA MET A 99 -1.25 -1.52 -6.75
C MET A 99 -0.06 -1.31 -5.83
N VAL A 100 0.69 -0.23 -6.05
CA VAL A 100 1.79 0.18 -5.18
C VAL A 100 1.56 1.59 -4.68
N GLN A 101 1.72 1.77 -3.37
CA GLN A 101 1.76 3.05 -2.69
C GLN A 101 3.16 3.24 -2.09
N LEU A 102 3.74 4.43 -2.29
CA LEU A 102 5.03 4.81 -1.71
C LEU A 102 4.85 6.05 -0.84
N ASP A 103 5.05 5.88 0.46
CA ASP A 103 5.04 6.90 1.50
C ASP A 103 6.47 7.23 1.93
N LEU A 104 6.85 8.49 1.82
CA LEU A 104 8.19 9.04 2.04
C LEU A 104 8.07 10.25 2.96
N ASP A 105 9.19 10.73 3.49
CA ASP A 105 9.23 11.76 4.56
C ASP A 105 8.49 11.34 5.84
N THR A 106 8.25 10.05 6.06
CA THR A 106 7.55 9.57 7.26
C THR A 106 8.55 9.40 8.41
N PRO A 107 8.36 10.03 9.59
CA PRO A 107 9.24 9.82 10.74
C PRO A 107 9.25 8.34 11.17
N MET A 108 10.44 7.71 11.17
CA MET A 108 10.62 6.31 11.54
C MET A 108 11.89 6.14 12.37
N ILE A 109 11.84 5.21 13.32
CA ILE A 109 13.00 4.71 14.06
C ILE A 109 13.06 3.19 13.87
N PHE A 110 14.23 2.69 13.50
CA PHE A 110 14.49 1.27 13.37
C PHE A 110 15.83 0.91 14.03
N GLN A 111 15.83 -0.13 14.87
CA GLN A 111 16.97 -0.51 15.71
C GLN A 111 17.51 0.68 16.55
N ALA A 112 16.59 1.43 17.17
CA ALA A 112 16.89 2.63 17.97
C ALA A 112 17.64 3.76 17.22
N SER A 113 17.62 3.75 15.89
CA SER A 113 18.21 4.78 15.03
C SER A 113 17.19 5.33 14.05
N ASP A 114 17.25 6.64 13.79
CA ASP A 114 16.51 7.38 12.78
C ASP A 114 17.19 7.38 11.40
N ALA A 115 18.28 6.63 11.24
CA ALA A 115 18.92 6.41 9.94
C ALA A 115 17.92 5.80 8.93
N PRO A 116 18.12 6.01 7.60
CA PRO A 116 17.21 5.55 6.57
C PRO A 116 16.75 4.10 6.78
N CYS A 117 15.44 3.89 6.76
CA CYS A 117 14.79 2.60 6.91
C CYS A 117 13.47 2.58 6.13
N ALA A 118 12.97 1.38 5.86
CA ALA A 118 11.68 1.20 5.20
C ALA A 118 10.88 0.07 5.83
N PHE A 119 9.56 0.22 5.78
CA PHE A 119 8.61 -0.80 6.12
C PHE A 119 7.71 -1.07 4.92
N ILE A 120 7.58 -2.34 4.55
CA ILE A 120 6.85 -2.77 3.36
C ILE A 120 5.72 -3.69 3.81
N GLN A 121 4.47 -3.30 3.58
CA GLN A 121 3.32 -4.17 3.75
C GLN A 121 2.86 -4.67 2.39
N ILE A 122 2.66 -5.97 2.26
CA ILE A 122 2.14 -6.59 1.06
C ILE A 122 0.93 -7.40 1.45
N ARG A 123 -0.19 -7.10 0.78
CA ARG A 123 -1.44 -7.83 0.94
C ARG A 123 -1.82 -8.40 -0.41
N SER A 124 -2.10 -9.69 -0.47
CA SER A 124 -2.31 -10.41 -1.72
C SER A 124 -3.39 -11.46 -1.56
N ILE A 125 -4.22 -11.66 -2.59
CA ILE A 125 -5.10 -12.83 -2.66
C ILE A 125 -4.30 -14.03 -3.15
N GLY A 126 -3.96 -14.96 -2.26
CA GLY A 126 -3.09 -16.09 -2.54
C GLY A 126 -1.66 -15.67 -2.91
N ARG A 127 -0.86 -16.66 -3.33
CA ARG A 127 0.59 -16.50 -3.65
C ARG A 127 1.44 -16.06 -2.44
N ILE A 128 0.91 -16.20 -1.24
CA ILE A 128 1.63 -16.05 0.02
C ILE A 128 1.62 -17.41 0.71
N GLY A 129 2.79 -17.87 1.14
CA GLY A 129 2.99 -19.18 1.73
C GLY A 129 4.47 -19.49 1.97
N PRO A 130 4.79 -20.50 2.79
CA PRO A 130 6.15 -20.76 3.26
C PRO A 130 7.17 -20.95 2.12
N ASP A 131 6.75 -21.49 0.98
CA ASP A 131 7.63 -21.76 -0.16
C ASP A 131 7.92 -20.51 -1.02
N LEU A 132 6.95 -19.57 -1.10
CA LEU A 132 7.06 -18.37 -1.93
C LEU A 132 7.61 -17.18 -1.14
N ASN A 133 7.24 -17.06 0.14
CA ASN A 133 7.53 -15.91 0.99
C ASN A 133 9.02 -15.55 1.04
N PRO A 134 9.98 -16.49 1.19
CA PRO A 134 11.40 -16.15 1.21
C PRO A 134 11.88 -15.50 -0.09
N LYS A 135 11.41 -16.01 -1.23
CA LYS A 135 11.75 -15.46 -2.56
C LYS A 135 11.14 -14.08 -2.76
N THR A 136 9.86 -13.92 -2.41
CA THR A 136 9.16 -12.63 -2.47
C THR A 136 9.81 -11.60 -1.56
N ALA A 137 10.11 -11.96 -0.31
CA ALA A 137 10.78 -11.07 0.64
C ALA A 137 12.17 -10.64 0.16
N ALA A 138 12.99 -11.57 -0.31
CA ALA A 138 14.33 -11.26 -0.83
C ALA A 138 14.26 -10.31 -2.04
N SER A 139 13.45 -10.64 -3.05
CA SER A 139 13.32 -9.85 -4.27
C SER A 139 12.87 -8.40 -3.99
N LEU A 140 11.89 -8.23 -3.11
CA LEU A 140 11.31 -6.92 -2.83
C LEU A 140 12.17 -6.09 -1.89
N THR A 141 12.91 -6.74 -0.99
CA THR A 141 13.90 -6.10 -0.13
C THR A 141 15.05 -5.54 -0.96
N THR A 142 15.64 -6.35 -1.86
CA THR A 142 16.72 -5.90 -2.75
C THR A 142 16.30 -4.71 -3.58
N MET A 143 15.14 -4.80 -4.25
CA MET A 143 14.69 -3.70 -5.10
C MET A 143 14.33 -2.45 -4.28
N ALA A 144 13.74 -2.58 -3.09
CA ALA A 144 13.48 -1.42 -2.22
C ALA A 144 14.77 -0.77 -1.71
N ALA A 145 15.77 -1.58 -1.37
CA ALA A 145 17.10 -1.11 -0.98
C ALA A 145 17.75 -0.30 -2.11
N GLU A 146 17.67 -0.77 -3.35
CA GLU A 146 18.19 -0.07 -4.52
C GLU A 146 17.42 1.22 -4.84
N ALA A 147 16.08 1.13 -4.88
CA ALA A 147 15.22 2.25 -5.26
C ALA A 147 15.26 3.41 -4.25
N LEU A 148 15.35 3.08 -2.95
CA LEU A 148 15.34 4.07 -1.86
C LEU A 148 16.73 4.36 -1.30
N LYS A 149 17.77 3.65 -1.75
CA LYS A 149 19.15 3.74 -1.25
C LYS A 149 19.24 3.48 0.26
N ILE A 150 18.53 2.45 0.72
CA ILE A 150 18.44 2.04 2.13
C ILE A 150 19.20 0.72 2.31
N PRO A 151 19.96 0.52 3.40
CA PRO A 151 20.52 -0.78 3.74
C PRO A 151 19.44 -1.87 3.87
N ALA A 152 19.64 -3.03 3.23
CA ALA A 152 18.64 -4.10 3.20
C ALA A 152 18.26 -4.66 4.59
N ASP A 153 19.19 -4.63 5.53
CA ASP A 153 18.99 -5.00 6.94
C ASP A 153 18.13 -4.00 7.73
N ARG A 154 17.85 -2.83 7.15
CA ARG A 154 16.96 -1.79 7.69
C ARG A 154 15.60 -1.74 6.99
N ILE A 155 15.23 -2.83 6.32
CA ILE A 155 13.94 -2.99 5.65
C ILE A 155 13.18 -4.12 6.33
N PHE A 156 12.02 -3.79 6.88
CA PHE A 156 11.05 -4.78 7.34
C PHE A 156 9.94 -4.96 6.32
N LEU A 157 9.47 -6.19 6.19
CA LEU A 157 8.42 -6.54 5.24
C LEU A 157 7.40 -7.47 5.90
N ASN A 158 6.12 -7.18 5.69
CA ASN A 158 5.00 -8.02 6.10
C ASN A 158 4.26 -8.59 4.87
N LEU A 159 3.87 -9.85 4.94
CA LEU A 159 3.13 -10.58 3.89
C LEU A 159 1.81 -11.07 4.48
N ASP A 160 0.69 -10.49 4.04
CA ASP A 160 -0.65 -10.88 4.47
C ASP A 160 -1.41 -11.52 3.31
N ASP A 161 -1.77 -12.80 3.48
CA ASP A 161 -2.70 -13.48 2.58
C ASP A 161 -4.13 -13.09 2.94
N VAL A 162 -4.89 -12.60 1.96
CA VAL A 162 -6.27 -12.12 2.17
C VAL A 162 -7.22 -12.94 1.32
N ASP A 163 -8.27 -13.45 1.96
CA ASP A 163 -9.35 -14.16 1.28
C ASP A 163 -9.99 -13.26 0.20
N ALA A 164 -10.30 -13.85 -0.96
CA ALA A 164 -10.92 -13.13 -2.07
C ALA A 164 -12.28 -12.52 -1.70
N ALA A 165 -13.03 -13.14 -0.79
CA ALA A 165 -14.29 -12.60 -0.26
C ALA A 165 -14.08 -11.34 0.59
N ASN A 166 -12.87 -11.12 1.11
CA ASN A 166 -12.51 -9.96 1.93
C ASN A 166 -11.80 -8.86 1.13
N TRP A 167 -11.71 -8.99 -0.19
CA TRP A 167 -11.10 -8.00 -1.07
C TRP A 167 -12.10 -7.52 -2.11
N ALA A 168 -12.21 -6.19 -2.27
CA ALA A 168 -13.17 -5.59 -3.19
C ALA A 168 -12.50 -4.64 -4.20
N MET A 169 -13.05 -4.59 -5.40
CA MET A 169 -12.72 -3.62 -6.44
C MET A 169 -14.02 -3.16 -7.11
N ALA A 170 -14.12 -1.87 -7.42
CA ALA A 170 -15.29 -1.29 -8.09
C ALA A 170 -16.64 -1.63 -7.39
N GLY A 171 -16.62 -1.72 -6.06
CA GLY A 171 -17.80 -2.00 -5.24
C GLY A 171 -18.20 -3.48 -5.10
N ASN A 172 -17.47 -4.42 -5.72
CA ASN A 172 -17.76 -5.85 -5.64
C ASN A 172 -16.58 -6.62 -5.03
N THR A 173 -16.89 -7.67 -4.25
CA THR A 173 -15.87 -8.62 -3.78
C THR A 173 -15.34 -9.45 -4.94
N ILE A 174 -14.12 -9.96 -4.80
CA ILE A 174 -13.45 -10.76 -5.84
C ILE A 174 -13.75 -12.25 -5.69
N GLY A 175 -14.07 -12.71 -4.47
CA GLY A 175 -14.47 -14.09 -4.17
C GLY A 175 -15.92 -14.41 -4.50
#